data_AF-A0A6J6RM90-F1
#
_entry.id   AF-A0A6J6RM90-F1
#
_cell.length_a   1.000
_cell.length_b   1.000
_cell.length_c   1.000
_cell.angle_alpha   90.00
_cell.angle_beta   90.00
_cell.angle_gamma   90.00
#
_symmetry.space_group_name_H-M   'P 1'
#
loop_
_entity.id
_entity.type
_entity.pdbx_description
1 polymer ?
#
loop_
_entity_poly.entity_id
_entity_poly.type
_entity_poly.pdbx_seq_one_letter_code
_entity_poly.pdbx_strand_id
1 'polypeptide(L)'
;MPRLGHYRFSETDVAKTFSNLGMWWDHLTTGIDATAAHIHGSLLSQSLADVLGADVLGADVLGADGLQADVLGADDLGQRLTDLGRAAAARFAGNESSAEAVAALGLLWHAMRDAMESLRRAGVVSTSGQGTVARINVSGGGVPKSAVDRVEVSLGGIVGDRQRSRQHHGRPWQALCLWSVEVIDAFARDGHPIAPGAAGENLTLSGIDWSTVRPGVLLRVGTVLAEASAWAIPCRHNAQWFTDGDFNRMSHVRGPVARVYATVIETGSINTGDAVRIVALV
;
A
#
# COMPACT_ATOMS: atom_id res chain seq x y z
N MET A 1 10.38 4.53 -19.70
CA MET A 1 9.47 4.27 -18.56
C MET A 1 10.26 3.62 -17.42
N PRO A 2 10.20 4.19 -16.21
CA PRO A 2 10.84 3.63 -15.02
C PRO A 2 10.44 2.19 -14.76
N ARG A 3 11.40 1.39 -14.28
CA ARG A 3 11.17 0.01 -13.87
C ARG A 3 11.43 -0.17 -12.40
N LEU A 4 10.62 -1.01 -11.79
CA LEU A 4 10.77 -1.48 -10.43
C LEU A 4 10.59 -2.99 -10.44
N GLY A 5 11.71 -3.71 -10.34
CA GLY A 5 11.75 -5.08 -10.83
C GLY A 5 11.28 -5.15 -12.30
N HIS A 6 10.21 -5.88 -12.56
CA HIS A 6 9.62 -6.02 -13.90
C HIS A 6 8.43 -5.08 -14.17
N TYR A 7 7.99 -4.28 -13.18
CA TYR A 7 6.86 -3.37 -13.35
C TYR A 7 7.29 -2.11 -14.09
N ARG A 8 6.59 -1.73 -15.17
CA ARG A 8 6.78 -0.44 -15.83
C ARG A 8 5.77 0.55 -15.28
N PHE A 9 6.26 1.60 -14.64
CA PHE A 9 5.42 2.74 -14.25
C PHE A 9 4.87 3.41 -15.50
N SER A 10 3.56 3.65 -15.53
CA SER A 10 3.00 4.63 -16.43
C SER A 10 3.35 6.04 -15.93
N GLU A 11 3.31 7.04 -16.82
CA GLU A 11 3.58 8.44 -16.46
C GLU A 11 2.73 8.88 -15.26
N THR A 12 1.46 8.50 -15.23
CA THR A 12 0.58 8.87 -14.12
C THR A 12 0.85 8.17 -12.79
N ASP A 13 1.64 7.09 -12.78
CA ASP A 13 1.97 6.35 -11.54
C ASP A 13 3.07 7.05 -10.74
N VAL A 14 3.96 7.78 -11.42
CA VAL A 14 5.12 8.46 -10.81
C VAL A 14 4.67 9.58 -9.89
N ALA A 15 3.98 10.59 -10.43
CA ALA A 15 3.52 11.74 -9.66
C ALA A 15 2.58 11.32 -8.50
N LYS A 16 1.76 10.29 -8.71
CA LYS A 16 0.88 9.75 -7.65
C LYS A 16 1.65 9.03 -6.57
N THR A 17 2.70 8.28 -6.92
CA THR A 17 3.52 7.60 -5.92
C THR A 17 4.21 8.63 -5.03
N PHE A 18 4.84 9.65 -5.61
CA PHE A 18 5.49 10.72 -4.84
C PHE A 18 4.52 11.52 -3.97
N SER A 19 3.40 11.97 -4.53
CA SER A 19 2.40 12.75 -3.78
C SER A 19 1.75 11.98 -2.62
N ASN A 20 1.88 10.65 -2.58
CA ASN A 20 1.35 9.80 -1.50
C ASN A 20 2.45 9.30 -0.55
N LEU A 21 3.71 9.73 -0.70
CA LEU A 21 4.83 9.24 0.10
C LEU A 21 4.60 9.39 1.61
N GLY A 22 4.24 10.59 2.06
CA GLY A 22 4.00 10.84 3.48
C GLY A 22 2.90 9.96 4.07
N MET A 23 1.75 9.84 3.39
CA MET A 23 0.66 8.95 3.78
C MET A 23 1.11 7.48 3.78
N TRP A 24 1.91 7.06 2.80
CA TRP A 24 2.40 5.70 2.74
C TRP A 24 3.34 5.38 3.91
N TRP A 25 4.20 6.34 4.27
CA TRP A 25 5.07 6.23 5.43
C TRP A 25 4.30 6.22 6.76
N ASP A 26 3.32 7.12 6.90
CA ASP A 26 2.42 7.16 8.06
C ASP A 26 1.69 5.81 8.21
N HIS A 27 1.14 5.26 7.13
CA HIS A 27 0.50 3.95 7.16
C HIS A 27 1.44 2.82 7.63
N LEU A 28 2.70 2.88 7.23
CA LEU A 28 3.69 1.91 7.65
C LEU A 28 3.98 2.01 9.15
N THR A 29 3.96 3.21 9.70
CA THR A 29 4.44 3.51 11.06
C THR A 29 3.33 3.75 12.09
N THR A 30 2.07 3.88 11.66
CA THR A 30 0.92 4.09 12.56
C THR A 30 0.84 2.98 13.61
N GLY A 31 0.80 3.36 14.89
CA GLY A 31 0.71 2.42 16.00
C GLY A 31 1.94 1.51 16.14
N ILE A 32 3.09 1.95 15.63
CA ILE A 32 4.38 1.28 15.76
C ILE A 32 5.38 2.26 16.38
N ASP A 33 5.97 1.89 17.51
CA ASP A 33 7.22 2.48 17.97
C ASP A 33 8.39 1.67 17.39
N ALA A 34 8.90 2.08 16.22
CA ALA A 34 10.01 1.40 15.58
C ALA A 34 11.08 2.36 15.09
N THR A 35 12.12 2.48 15.90
CA THR A 35 13.40 3.09 15.52
C THR A 35 13.93 2.55 14.19
N ALA A 36 13.72 1.26 13.90
CA ALA A 36 14.18 0.62 12.68
C ALA A 36 13.51 1.18 11.40
N ALA A 37 12.21 1.47 11.42
CA ALA A 37 11.57 2.14 10.30
C ALA A 37 12.08 3.59 10.17
N HIS A 38 12.23 4.29 11.30
CA HIS A 38 12.71 5.67 11.33
C HIS A 38 14.06 5.87 10.63
N ILE A 39 15.00 4.93 10.77
CA ILE A 39 16.30 4.94 10.07
C ILE A 39 16.09 4.98 8.55
N HIS A 40 15.27 4.09 8.00
CA HIS A 40 15.04 4.01 6.56
C HIS A 40 14.30 5.23 6.01
N GLY A 41 13.35 5.77 6.77
CA GLY A 41 12.65 7.00 6.38
C GLY A 41 13.58 8.21 6.37
N SER A 42 14.51 8.28 7.33
CA SER A 42 15.53 9.33 7.39
C SER A 42 16.50 9.25 6.20
N LEU A 43 16.98 8.06 5.87
CA LEU A 43 17.84 7.82 4.69
C LEU A 43 17.12 8.16 3.38
N LEU A 44 15.84 7.78 3.26
CA LEU A 44 15.01 8.13 2.10
C LEU A 44 14.83 9.65 2.00
N SER A 45 14.47 10.30 3.11
CA SER A 45 14.30 11.74 3.17
C SER A 45 15.56 12.45 2.69
N GLN A 46 16.73 11.99 3.13
CA GLN A 46 17.99 12.56 2.72
C GLN A 46 18.28 12.35 1.23
N SER A 47 18.16 11.11 0.77
CA SER A 47 18.44 10.74 -0.61
C SER A 47 17.52 11.45 -1.60
N LEU A 48 16.23 11.61 -1.26
CA LEU A 48 15.29 12.39 -2.08
C LEU A 48 15.64 13.87 -2.07
N ALA A 49 16.05 14.43 -0.94
CA ALA A 49 16.47 15.82 -0.89
C ALA A 49 17.67 16.09 -1.83
N ASP A 50 18.65 15.18 -1.83
CA ASP A 50 19.83 15.26 -2.69
C ASP A 50 19.47 15.17 -4.19
N VAL A 51 18.53 14.29 -4.55
CA VAL A 51 18.05 14.15 -5.93
C VAL A 51 17.25 15.36 -6.41
N LEU A 52 16.44 15.96 -5.53
CA LEU A 52 15.61 17.10 -5.88
C LEU A 52 16.41 18.40 -5.99
N GLY A 53 17.50 18.53 -5.24
CA GLY A 53 18.35 19.70 -5.22
C GLY A 53 17.78 20.84 -4.37
N ALA A 54 18.67 21.69 -3.85
CA ALA A 54 18.30 22.80 -2.97
C ALA A 54 17.48 23.89 -3.67
N ASP A 55 17.59 23.99 -4.99
CA ASP A 55 16.85 24.91 -5.86
C ASP A 55 15.35 24.60 -5.94
N VAL A 56 14.96 23.34 -5.72
CA VAL A 56 13.55 22.90 -5.77
C VAL A 56 12.88 22.95 -4.40
N LEU A 57 13.63 22.69 -3.34
CA LEU A 57 13.07 22.42 -2.01
C LEU A 57 12.75 23.69 -1.22
N GLY A 58 13.34 24.83 -1.57
CA GLY A 58 13.24 26.05 -0.76
C GLY A 58 13.86 25.88 0.63
N ALA A 59 14.13 26.98 1.33
CA ALA A 59 14.76 26.94 2.65
C ALA A 59 13.89 26.19 3.70
N ASP A 60 12.56 26.23 3.53
CA ASP A 60 11.59 25.70 4.49
C ASP A 60 11.55 24.15 4.52
N VAL A 61 11.90 23.45 3.44
CA VAL A 61 11.92 21.97 3.38
C VAL A 61 13.32 21.40 3.71
N LEU A 62 14.37 22.20 3.51
CA LEU A 62 15.75 21.83 3.81
C LEU A 62 16.09 21.98 5.31
N GLY A 63 15.37 22.86 6.02
CA GLY A 63 15.66 23.24 7.41
C GLY A 63 16.85 24.19 7.50
N ALA A 64 16.89 25.01 8.56
CA ALA A 64 17.89 26.07 8.74
C ALA A 64 19.35 25.57 8.82
N ASP A 65 19.56 24.32 9.26
CA ASP A 65 20.89 23.76 9.48
C ASP A 65 21.41 22.91 8.32
N GLY A 66 20.57 22.62 7.33
CA GLY A 66 20.90 21.62 6.32
C GLY A 66 21.10 20.24 6.96
N LEU A 67 20.27 19.28 6.54
CA LEU A 67 20.80 17.93 6.34
C LEU A 67 21.27 17.19 7.62
N GLN A 68 20.47 17.12 8.68
CA GLN A 68 20.56 16.01 9.65
C GLN A 68 19.18 15.43 9.91
N ALA A 69 18.88 14.33 9.22
CA ALA A 69 17.64 13.57 9.40
C ALA A 69 17.64 12.76 10.73
N ASP A 70 18.83 12.62 11.32
CA ASP A 70 19.21 11.83 12.49
C ASP A 70 18.53 12.29 13.79
N VAL A 71 17.89 13.47 13.78
CA VAL A 71 17.37 14.18 14.96
C VAL A 71 15.85 14.44 14.87
N LEU A 72 15.19 14.11 13.76
CA LEU A 72 13.76 14.37 13.60
C LEU A 72 12.91 13.40 14.43
N GLY A 73 11.84 13.89 15.05
CA GLY A 73 10.83 13.00 15.62
C GLY A 73 10.11 12.18 14.53
N ALA A 74 9.38 11.14 14.93
CA ALA A 74 8.58 10.35 13.98
C ALA A 74 7.53 11.21 13.24
N ASP A 75 6.88 12.13 13.96
CA ASP A 75 5.90 13.07 13.40
C ASP A 75 6.55 14.05 12.41
N ASP A 76 7.74 14.57 12.75
CA ASP A 76 8.49 15.49 11.90
C ASP A 76 8.96 14.81 10.61
N LEU A 77 9.36 13.53 10.69
CA LEU A 77 9.77 12.75 9.54
C LEU A 77 8.60 12.49 8.58
N GLY A 78 7.41 12.15 9.09
CA GLY A 78 6.22 11.94 8.26
C GLY A 78 5.83 13.20 7.48
N GLN A 79 5.85 14.36 8.15
CA GLN A 79 5.58 15.64 7.50
C GLN A 79 6.66 15.96 6.46
N ARG A 80 7.95 15.78 6.77
CA ARG A 80 9.05 16.01 5.83
C ARG A 80 8.94 15.14 4.58
N LEU A 81 8.63 13.86 4.72
CA LEU A 81 8.40 12.94 3.60
C LEU A 81 7.18 13.34 2.77
N THR A 82 6.15 13.93 3.39
CA THR A 82 5.01 14.52 2.67
C THR A 82 5.46 15.67 1.78
N ASP A 83 6.29 16.57 2.29
CA ASP A 83 6.72 17.77 1.57
C ASP A 83 7.71 17.45 0.45
N LEU A 84 8.67 16.54 0.73
CA LEU A 84 9.56 15.99 -0.30
C LEU A 84 8.78 15.26 -1.40
N GLY A 85 7.77 14.47 -1.02
CA GLY A 85 6.90 13.78 -1.97
C GLY A 85 6.14 14.76 -2.87
N ARG A 86 5.62 15.86 -2.32
CA ARG A 86 4.96 16.92 -3.11
C ARG A 86 5.93 17.62 -4.05
N ALA A 87 7.13 17.96 -3.57
CA ALA A 87 8.18 18.57 -4.38
C ALA A 87 8.62 17.66 -5.55
N ALA A 88 8.84 16.36 -5.28
CA ALA A 88 9.17 15.38 -6.32
C ALA A 88 8.05 15.23 -7.35
N ALA A 89 6.79 15.15 -6.90
CA ALA A 89 5.65 15.07 -7.80
C ALA A 89 5.56 16.30 -8.73
N ALA A 90 5.83 17.50 -8.20
CA ALA A 90 5.85 18.73 -8.98
C ALA A 90 7.04 18.78 -9.97
N ARG A 91 8.26 18.43 -9.51
CA ARG A 91 9.48 18.43 -10.34
C ARG A 91 9.35 17.51 -11.55
N PHE A 92 8.78 16.33 -11.36
CA PHE A 92 8.70 15.31 -12.41
C PHE A 92 7.40 15.37 -13.21
N ALA A 93 6.48 16.30 -12.92
CA ALA A 93 5.23 16.46 -13.67
C ALA A 93 5.52 16.75 -15.15
N GLY A 94 5.00 15.90 -16.05
CA GLY A 94 5.24 15.99 -17.49
C GLY A 94 6.63 15.50 -17.94
N ASN A 95 7.48 15.01 -17.03
CA ASN A 95 8.79 14.43 -17.31
C ASN A 95 9.04 13.15 -16.49
N GLU A 96 7.99 12.36 -16.28
CA GLU A 96 7.97 11.19 -15.41
C GLU A 96 8.83 10.02 -15.94
N SER A 97 9.26 10.10 -17.19
CA SER A 97 10.14 9.10 -17.82
C SER A 97 11.62 9.44 -17.78
N SER A 98 11.99 10.61 -17.26
CA SER A 98 13.39 11.05 -17.10
C SER A 98 14.21 10.09 -16.25
N ALA A 99 15.52 10.01 -16.50
CA ALA A 99 16.43 9.18 -15.71
C ALA A 99 16.41 9.54 -14.22
N GLU A 100 16.24 10.83 -13.89
CA GLU A 100 16.10 11.32 -12.51
C GLU A 100 14.82 10.81 -11.84
N ALA A 101 13.67 10.91 -12.52
CA ALA A 101 12.41 10.38 -11.99
C ALA A 101 12.49 8.87 -11.75
N VAL A 102 13.15 8.14 -12.66
CA VAL A 102 13.39 6.69 -12.52
C VAL A 102 14.25 6.39 -11.30
N ALA A 103 15.35 7.12 -11.12
CA ALA A 103 16.26 6.95 -10.00
C ALA A 103 15.57 7.27 -8.65
N ALA A 104 14.83 8.38 -8.58
CA ALA A 104 14.07 8.78 -7.39
C ALA A 104 13.02 7.73 -6.99
N LEU A 105 12.30 7.15 -7.96
CA LEU A 105 11.35 6.05 -7.69
C LEU A 105 12.06 4.78 -7.21
N GLY A 106 13.23 4.47 -7.76
CA GLY A 106 14.06 3.36 -7.31
C GLY A 106 14.46 3.51 -5.85
N LEU A 107 14.98 4.68 -5.46
CA LEU A 107 15.35 5.01 -4.08
C LEU A 107 14.16 4.86 -3.13
N LEU A 108 13.02 5.47 -3.49
CA LEU A 108 11.78 5.39 -2.74
C LEU A 108 11.35 3.95 -2.49
N TRP A 109 11.37 3.12 -3.52
CA TRP A 109 10.97 1.73 -3.36
C TRP A 109 11.92 0.93 -2.49
N HIS A 110 13.22 1.06 -2.70
CA HIS A 110 14.22 0.34 -1.90
C HIS A 110 14.08 0.69 -0.43
N ALA A 111 13.98 1.99 -0.10
CA ALA A 111 13.82 2.41 1.28
C ALA A 111 12.50 1.94 1.90
N MET A 112 11.39 1.98 1.17
CA MET A 112 10.10 1.44 1.68
C MET A 112 10.20 -0.06 1.96
N ARG A 113 10.85 -0.83 1.08
CA ARG A 113 11.06 -2.28 1.24
C ARG A 113 11.96 -2.60 2.43
N ASP A 114 13.08 -1.90 2.55
CA ASP A 114 14.03 -2.09 3.64
C ASP A 114 13.41 -1.71 4.99
N ALA A 115 12.58 -0.66 5.03
CA ALA A 115 11.79 -0.29 6.20
C ALA A 115 10.84 -1.41 6.62
N MET A 116 10.03 -1.93 5.69
CA MET A 116 9.10 -3.02 5.96
C MET A 116 9.83 -4.29 6.42
N GLU A 117 10.97 -4.62 5.81
CA GLU A 117 11.78 -5.77 6.21
C GLU A 117 12.41 -5.60 7.60
N SER A 118 12.82 -4.38 7.93
CA SER A 118 13.38 -4.08 9.25
C SER A 118 12.33 -4.17 10.34
N LEU A 119 11.08 -3.75 10.07
CA LEU A 119 9.96 -3.99 10.99
C LEU A 119 9.70 -5.47 11.23
N ARG A 120 9.77 -6.31 10.18
CA ARG A 120 9.63 -7.76 10.31
C ARG A 120 10.77 -8.37 11.13
N ARG A 121 12.03 -7.98 10.85
CA ARG A 121 13.20 -8.44 11.61
C ARG A 121 13.15 -8.04 13.08
N ALA A 122 12.64 -6.85 13.36
CA ALA A 122 12.46 -6.35 14.72
C ALA A 122 11.27 -7.01 15.46
N GLY A 123 10.47 -7.86 14.79
CA GLY A 123 9.31 -8.52 15.40
C GLY A 123 8.15 -7.57 15.70
N VAL A 124 8.15 -6.38 15.09
CA VAL A 124 7.15 -5.33 15.33
C VAL A 124 5.85 -5.60 14.58
N VAL A 125 5.94 -6.26 13.42
CA VAL A 125 4.80 -6.75 12.65
C VAL A 125 4.78 -8.27 12.68
N SER A 126 3.60 -8.87 12.53
CA SER A 126 3.45 -10.32 12.56
C SER A 126 4.27 -10.99 11.45
N THR A 127 4.94 -12.08 11.81
CA THR A 127 5.73 -12.92 10.91
C THR A 127 5.14 -14.33 10.77
N SER A 128 3.98 -14.58 11.37
CA SER A 128 3.26 -15.85 11.29
C SER A 128 1.75 -15.65 11.35
N GLY A 129 1.01 -16.44 10.57
CA GLY A 129 -0.44 -16.38 10.48
C GLY A 129 -0.89 -17.31 9.36
N GLN A 130 -2.10 -17.85 9.47
CA GLN A 130 -2.63 -18.80 8.50
C GLN A 130 -4.08 -18.48 8.19
N GLY A 131 -4.49 -18.72 6.95
CA GLY A 131 -5.85 -18.58 6.50
C GLY A 131 -6.01 -19.20 5.12
N THR A 132 -7.12 -18.89 4.44
CA THR A 132 -7.40 -19.35 3.09
C THR A 132 -8.01 -18.24 2.24
N VAL A 133 -7.88 -18.38 0.92
CA VAL A 133 -8.60 -17.54 -0.04
C VAL A 133 -10.05 -18.03 -0.09
N ALA A 134 -10.96 -17.32 0.58
CA ALA A 134 -12.38 -17.65 0.55
C ALA A 134 -13.03 -17.25 -0.78
N ARG A 135 -12.57 -16.15 -1.38
CA ARG A 135 -13.10 -15.66 -2.66
C ARG A 135 -12.07 -14.81 -3.40
N ILE A 136 -12.07 -14.94 -4.72
CA ILE A 136 -11.37 -14.04 -5.63
C ILE A 136 -12.40 -13.20 -6.37
N ASN A 137 -12.21 -11.89 -6.41
CA ASN A 137 -13.11 -10.95 -7.03
C ASN A 137 -12.39 -10.10 -8.09
N VAL A 138 -12.98 -9.98 -9.27
CA VAL A 138 -12.46 -9.19 -10.40
C VAL A 138 -13.55 -8.33 -11.01
N SER A 139 -13.17 -7.22 -11.64
CA SER A 139 -14.09 -6.39 -12.43
C SER A 139 -13.42 -5.81 -13.67
N GLY A 140 -14.21 -5.55 -14.71
CA GLY A 140 -13.80 -4.69 -15.82
C GLY A 140 -13.76 -3.19 -15.48
N GLY A 141 -14.02 -2.82 -14.22
CA GLY A 141 -14.11 -1.44 -13.75
C GLY A 141 -15.32 -1.19 -12.85
N GLY A 142 -15.09 -1.01 -11.55
CA GLY A 142 -16.11 -0.57 -10.59
C GLY A 142 -16.30 -1.53 -9.42
N VAL A 143 -17.42 -1.32 -8.71
CA VAL A 143 -17.91 -2.17 -7.62
C VAL A 143 -19.41 -2.41 -7.82
N PRO A 144 -19.96 -3.57 -7.41
CA PRO A 144 -19.26 -4.71 -6.82
C PRO A 144 -18.41 -5.49 -7.85
N LYS A 145 -17.35 -6.16 -7.37
CA LYS A 145 -16.56 -7.11 -8.17
C LYS A 145 -17.22 -8.49 -8.18
N SER A 146 -17.02 -9.24 -9.27
CA SER A 146 -17.61 -10.57 -9.48
C SER A 146 -16.65 -11.69 -9.10
N ALA A 147 -17.18 -12.80 -8.60
CA ALA A 147 -16.40 -13.97 -8.24
C ALA A 147 -15.76 -14.67 -9.45
N VAL A 148 -14.56 -15.18 -9.26
CA VAL A 148 -13.89 -16.13 -10.17
C VAL A 148 -13.16 -17.19 -9.34
N ASP A 149 -12.93 -18.36 -9.92
CA ASP A 149 -12.29 -19.48 -9.20
C ASP A 149 -10.76 -19.38 -9.19
N ARG A 150 -10.17 -18.71 -10.19
CA ARG A 150 -8.73 -18.64 -10.40
C ARG A 150 -8.32 -17.36 -11.11
N VAL A 151 -7.16 -16.81 -10.75
CA VAL A 151 -6.54 -15.67 -11.42
C VAL A 151 -5.04 -15.84 -11.59
N GLU A 152 -4.51 -15.20 -12.64
CA GLU A 152 -3.08 -14.90 -12.76
C GLU A 152 -2.81 -13.52 -12.18
N VAL A 153 -1.69 -13.38 -11.49
CA VAL A 153 -1.27 -12.16 -10.80
C VAL A 153 0.08 -11.72 -11.33
N SER A 154 0.10 -10.53 -11.92
CA SER A 154 1.31 -9.83 -12.36
C SER A 154 1.77 -8.83 -11.30
N LEU A 155 2.92 -8.19 -11.49
CA LEU A 155 3.35 -7.08 -10.64
C LEU A 155 2.37 -5.89 -10.67
N GLY A 156 1.55 -5.78 -11.72
CA GLY A 156 0.50 -4.76 -11.83
C GLY A 156 -0.86 -5.18 -11.25
N GLY A 157 -0.93 -6.33 -10.57
CA GLY A 157 -2.15 -6.89 -10.01
C GLY A 157 -2.73 -8.03 -10.83
N ILE A 158 -3.99 -8.37 -10.55
CA ILE A 158 -4.74 -9.45 -11.22
C ILE A 158 -4.89 -9.15 -12.71
N VAL A 159 -4.50 -10.10 -13.55
CA VAL A 159 -4.70 -10.03 -14.99
C VAL A 159 -6.20 -10.03 -15.29
N GLY A 160 -6.68 -8.97 -15.96
CA GLY A 160 -8.08 -8.81 -16.31
C GLY A 160 -8.90 -7.95 -15.35
N ASP A 161 -8.40 -7.67 -14.13
CA ASP A 161 -9.01 -6.66 -13.26
C ASP A 161 -8.62 -5.26 -13.75
N ARG A 162 -9.61 -4.39 -13.92
CA ARG A 162 -9.41 -3.02 -14.37
C ARG A 162 -9.97 -2.04 -13.35
N GLN A 163 -9.21 -1.00 -13.06
CA GLN A 163 -9.68 0.15 -12.29
C GLN A 163 -10.33 1.14 -13.26
N ARG A 164 -11.61 1.47 -13.05
CA ARG A 164 -12.40 2.36 -13.93
C ARG A 164 -11.77 3.75 -14.06
N SER A 165 -11.12 4.23 -13.00
CA SER A 165 -10.26 5.41 -13.02
C SER A 165 -8.90 5.05 -12.45
N ARG A 166 -7.87 5.17 -13.30
CA ARG A 166 -6.48 5.10 -12.83
C ARG A 166 -6.02 6.40 -12.17
N GLN A 167 -6.83 7.47 -12.20
CA GLN A 167 -6.46 8.74 -11.57
C GLN A 167 -6.26 8.59 -10.06
N HIS A 168 -7.03 7.71 -9.40
CA HIS A 168 -6.99 7.53 -7.95
C HIS A 168 -6.52 6.14 -7.49
N HIS A 169 -6.24 5.22 -8.41
CA HIS A 169 -5.96 3.81 -8.11
C HIS A 169 -4.93 3.21 -9.07
N GLY A 170 -4.47 1.98 -8.77
CA GLY A 170 -3.71 1.15 -9.70
C GLY A 170 -2.20 1.38 -9.67
N ARG A 171 -1.70 2.00 -8.60
CA ARG A 171 -0.26 2.14 -8.35
C ARG A 171 0.33 0.76 -8.07
N PRO A 172 1.62 0.51 -8.33
CA PRO A 172 2.22 -0.80 -8.08
C PRO A 172 2.10 -1.26 -6.62
N TRP A 173 2.11 -0.34 -5.65
CA TRP A 173 1.85 -0.66 -4.24
C TRP A 173 0.38 -0.96 -3.92
N GLN A 174 -0.53 -0.87 -4.89
CA GLN A 174 -1.96 -1.22 -4.76
C GLN A 174 -2.35 -2.40 -5.65
N ALA A 175 -1.38 -3.24 -6.05
CA ALA A 175 -1.56 -4.32 -7.00
C ALA A 175 -2.69 -5.30 -6.60
N LEU A 176 -2.83 -5.57 -5.30
CA LEU A 176 -3.94 -6.35 -4.75
C LEU A 176 -4.65 -5.54 -3.66
N CYS A 177 -5.96 -5.72 -3.55
CA CYS A 177 -6.76 -5.27 -2.40
C CYS A 177 -7.29 -6.49 -1.65
N LEU A 178 -7.04 -6.56 -0.35
CA LEU A 178 -7.35 -7.71 0.51
C LEU A 178 -8.42 -7.31 1.53
N TRP A 179 -9.33 -8.24 1.86
CA TRP A 179 -10.24 -8.08 2.99
C TRP A 179 -10.57 -9.39 3.70
N SER A 180 -11.13 -9.32 4.90
CA SER A 180 -11.50 -10.50 5.71
C SER A 180 -12.99 -10.82 5.58
N VAL A 181 -13.30 -12.12 5.46
CA VAL A 181 -14.66 -12.65 5.56
C VAL A 181 -15.28 -12.26 6.91
N GLU A 182 -14.53 -12.45 8.00
CA GLU A 182 -14.99 -12.21 9.36
C GLU A 182 -15.38 -10.75 9.60
N VAL A 183 -14.62 -9.80 9.03
CA VAL A 183 -14.94 -8.37 9.08
C VAL A 183 -16.20 -8.04 8.27
N ILE A 184 -16.31 -8.59 7.04
CA ILE A 184 -17.50 -8.38 6.20
C ILE A 184 -18.74 -8.94 6.89
N ASP A 185 -18.66 -10.15 7.42
CA ASP A 185 -19.74 -10.83 8.12
C ASP A 185 -20.15 -10.07 9.40
N ALA A 186 -19.22 -9.40 10.08
CA ALA A 186 -19.53 -8.53 11.20
C ALA A 186 -20.41 -7.34 10.77
N PHE A 187 -20.03 -6.62 9.71
CA PHE A 187 -20.85 -5.54 9.19
C PHE A 187 -22.20 -6.02 8.65
N ALA A 188 -22.24 -7.18 7.99
CA ALA A 188 -23.49 -7.76 7.50
C ALA A 188 -24.43 -8.15 8.65
N ARG A 189 -23.89 -8.69 9.75
CA ARG A 189 -24.65 -9.02 10.97
C ARG A 189 -25.23 -7.78 11.64
N ASP A 190 -24.55 -6.64 11.54
CA ASP A 190 -25.05 -5.33 11.98
C ASP A 190 -26.12 -4.74 11.03
N GLY A 191 -26.52 -5.47 9.99
CA GLY A 191 -27.59 -5.11 9.07
C GLY A 191 -27.13 -4.31 7.85
N HIS A 192 -25.84 -4.13 7.63
CA HIS A 192 -25.31 -3.45 6.45
C HIS A 192 -25.36 -4.36 5.22
N PRO A 193 -25.77 -3.86 4.03
CA PRO A 193 -25.89 -4.67 2.81
C PRO A 193 -24.52 -4.90 2.13
N ILE A 194 -23.52 -5.30 2.91
CA ILE A 194 -22.15 -5.52 2.45
C ILE A 194 -21.84 -7.01 2.33
N ALA A 195 -21.11 -7.37 1.28
CA ALA A 195 -20.77 -8.76 0.97
C ALA A 195 -19.40 -8.83 0.28
N PRO A 196 -18.79 -10.02 0.16
CA PRO A 196 -17.55 -10.19 -0.60
C PRO A 196 -17.64 -9.64 -2.03
N GLY A 197 -16.64 -8.85 -2.42
CA GLY A 197 -16.53 -8.12 -3.68
C GLY A 197 -17.20 -6.74 -3.66
N ALA A 198 -18.05 -6.43 -2.68
CA ALA A 198 -18.80 -5.18 -2.63
C ALA A 198 -17.88 -3.96 -2.50
N ALA A 199 -16.87 -4.08 -1.65
CA ALA A 199 -15.94 -3.00 -1.36
C ALA A 199 -14.73 -3.03 -2.31
N GLY A 200 -14.80 -3.74 -3.43
CA GLY A 200 -13.77 -3.72 -4.46
C GLY A 200 -12.44 -4.35 -4.06
N GLU A 201 -12.41 -5.14 -2.98
CA GLU A 201 -11.31 -6.04 -2.68
C GLU A 201 -11.18 -7.11 -3.77
N ASN A 202 -9.94 -7.50 -4.05
CA ASN A 202 -9.63 -8.57 -4.98
C ASN A 202 -9.65 -9.94 -4.30
N LEU A 203 -9.14 -10.03 -3.07
CA LEU A 203 -9.09 -11.28 -2.32
C LEU A 203 -9.86 -11.11 -1.02
N THR A 204 -10.86 -11.96 -0.83
CA THR A 204 -11.54 -12.11 0.46
C THR A 204 -10.94 -13.33 1.15
N LEU A 205 -10.31 -13.12 2.31
CA LEU A 205 -9.54 -14.11 3.05
C LEU A 205 -10.31 -14.53 4.30
N SER A 206 -10.16 -15.78 4.73
CA SER A 206 -10.77 -16.30 5.97
C SER A 206 -9.76 -17.03 6.84
N GLY A 207 -10.02 -17.06 8.14
CA GLY A 207 -9.25 -17.79 9.15
C GLY A 207 -7.95 -17.12 9.59
N ILE A 208 -7.54 -16.05 8.89
CA ILE A 208 -6.40 -15.22 9.28
C ILE A 208 -6.86 -14.14 10.27
N ASP A 209 -6.10 -13.97 11.36
CA ASP A 209 -6.35 -12.86 12.28
C ASP A 209 -6.13 -11.53 11.56
N TRP A 210 -7.23 -10.87 11.20
CA TRP A 210 -7.21 -9.66 10.40
C TRP A 210 -6.51 -8.49 11.10
N SER A 211 -6.46 -8.50 12.43
CA SER A 211 -5.71 -7.48 13.19
C SER A 211 -4.20 -7.52 12.95
N THR A 212 -3.70 -8.68 12.52
CA THR A 212 -2.29 -8.85 12.16
C THR A 212 -2.00 -8.48 10.71
N VAL A 213 -2.99 -8.38 9.84
CA VAL A 213 -2.81 -8.03 8.42
C VAL A 213 -2.74 -6.51 8.29
N ARG A 214 -1.51 -5.98 8.34
CA ARG A 214 -1.23 -4.54 8.32
C ARG A 214 -0.04 -4.20 7.41
N PRO A 215 0.17 -2.92 7.04
CA PRO A 215 1.36 -2.51 6.30
C PRO A 215 2.65 -3.05 6.92
N GLY A 216 3.56 -3.56 6.09
CA GLY A 216 4.81 -4.20 6.49
C GLY A 216 4.74 -5.72 6.63
N VAL A 217 3.55 -6.33 6.62
CA VAL A 217 3.40 -7.79 6.66
C VAL A 217 3.63 -8.41 5.29
N LEU A 218 4.29 -9.57 5.26
CA LEU A 218 4.56 -10.35 4.05
C LEU A 218 3.64 -11.58 4.00
N LEU A 219 2.93 -11.74 2.89
CA LEU A 219 1.88 -12.75 2.68
C LEU A 219 2.21 -13.65 1.48
N ARG A 220 2.26 -14.95 1.71
CA ARG A 220 2.22 -15.96 0.65
C ARG A 220 0.76 -16.36 0.43
N VAL A 221 0.24 -16.16 -0.78
CA VAL A 221 -1.13 -16.49 -1.17
C VAL A 221 -1.11 -17.35 -2.42
N GLY A 222 -1.43 -18.63 -2.30
CA GLY A 222 -1.17 -19.59 -3.38
C GLY A 222 0.32 -19.57 -3.75
N THR A 223 0.62 -19.29 -5.02
CA THR A 223 2.01 -19.13 -5.50
C THR A 223 2.54 -17.69 -5.44
N VAL A 224 1.67 -16.72 -5.18
CA VAL A 224 2.00 -15.29 -5.15
C VAL A 224 2.62 -14.90 -3.82
N LEU A 225 3.69 -14.12 -3.86
CA LEU A 225 4.20 -13.40 -2.69
C LEU A 225 3.79 -11.93 -2.79
N ALA A 226 3.12 -11.43 -1.76
CA ALA A 226 2.68 -10.05 -1.69
C ALA A 226 3.03 -9.42 -0.33
N GLU A 227 3.37 -8.13 -0.34
CA GLU A 227 3.65 -7.36 0.87
C GLU A 227 2.53 -6.34 1.10
N ALA A 228 1.89 -6.39 2.26
CA ALA A 228 0.90 -5.42 2.67
C ALA A 228 1.54 -4.03 2.71
N SER A 229 1.02 -3.10 1.92
CA SER A 229 1.68 -1.83 1.62
C SER A 229 1.01 -0.66 2.32
N ALA A 230 -0.32 -0.64 2.41
CA ALA A 230 -1.09 0.48 2.91
C ALA A 230 -2.52 0.05 3.27
N TRP A 231 -3.18 0.73 4.19
CA TRP A 231 -4.64 0.60 4.32
C TRP A 231 -5.35 1.19 3.11
N ALA A 232 -6.42 0.53 2.67
CA ALA A 232 -7.23 1.01 1.57
C ALA A 232 -8.30 1.99 2.08
N ILE A 233 -8.02 3.28 1.91
CA ILE A 233 -8.86 4.38 2.38
C ILE A 233 -10.30 4.25 1.81
N PRO A 234 -11.33 4.28 2.68
CA PRO A 234 -12.72 4.30 2.25
C PRO A 234 -13.03 5.47 1.31
N CYS A 235 -13.87 5.23 0.30
CA CYS A 235 -14.33 6.27 -0.63
C CYS A 235 -15.86 6.32 -0.72
N ARG A 236 -16.40 7.44 -1.21
CA ARG A 236 -17.86 7.68 -1.29
C ARG A 236 -18.67 6.58 -1.98
N HIS A 237 -18.07 5.85 -2.94
CA HIS A 237 -18.75 4.75 -3.63
C HIS A 237 -19.09 3.57 -2.70
N ASN A 238 -18.50 3.52 -1.51
CA ASN A 238 -18.80 2.49 -0.52
C ASN A 238 -19.98 2.88 0.39
N ALA A 239 -20.47 4.13 0.35
CA ALA A 239 -21.60 4.58 1.18
C ALA A 239 -22.84 3.70 0.99
N GLN A 240 -23.07 3.20 -0.24
CA GLN A 240 -24.19 2.32 -0.57
C GLN A 240 -24.18 0.98 0.18
N TRP A 241 -23.05 0.58 0.77
CA TRP A 241 -22.90 -0.69 1.50
C TRP A 241 -23.12 -0.54 3.00
N PHE A 242 -23.39 0.67 3.49
CA PHE A 242 -23.68 0.93 4.90
C PHE A 242 -25.05 1.61 4.99
N THR A 243 -25.94 1.05 5.82
CA THR A 243 -27.34 1.49 5.93
C THR A 243 -27.51 2.94 6.38
N ASP A 244 -26.53 3.46 7.11
CA ASP A 244 -26.45 4.86 7.55
C ASP A 244 -25.60 5.75 6.62
N GLY A 245 -25.05 5.18 5.54
CA GLY A 245 -24.13 5.84 4.63
C GLY A 245 -22.72 6.08 5.18
N ASP A 246 -22.41 5.67 6.41
CA ASP A 246 -21.11 5.91 7.04
C ASP A 246 -20.06 4.89 6.58
N PHE A 247 -19.53 5.11 5.37
CA PHE A 247 -18.48 4.28 4.82
C PHE A 247 -17.13 4.37 5.57
N ASN A 248 -16.97 5.31 6.51
CA ASN A 248 -15.77 5.36 7.35
C ASN A 248 -15.74 4.26 8.42
N ARG A 249 -16.83 3.50 8.58
CA ARG A 249 -16.90 2.29 9.42
C ARG A 249 -15.77 1.30 9.14
N MET A 250 -15.36 1.19 7.88
CA MET A 250 -14.23 0.33 7.45
C MET A 250 -12.89 1.07 7.34
N SER A 251 -12.72 2.19 8.06
CA SER A 251 -11.45 2.91 8.14
C SER A 251 -10.53 2.28 9.19
N HIS A 252 -9.22 2.30 8.94
CA HIS A 252 -8.22 1.73 9.85
C HIS A 252 -8.14 2.49 11.17
N VAL A 253 -8.52 3.78 11.17
CA VAL A 253 -8.61 4.62 12.38
C VAL A 253 -9.73 4.16 13.32
N ARG A 254 -10.67 3.34 12.83
CA ARG A 254 -11.76 2.76 13.62
C ARG A 254 -11.48 1.33 14.08
N GLY A 255 -10.25 0.86 13.89
CA GLY A 255 -9.78 -0.46 14.33
C GLY A 255 -9.35 -1.35 13.16
N PRO A 256 -9.08 -2.65 13.45
CA PRO A 256 -8.60 -3.61 12.47
C PRO A 256 -9.73 -4.12 11.57
N VAL A 257 -10.39 -3.22 10.86
CA VAL A 257 -11.55 -3.50 9.99
C VAL A 257 -11.31 -3.05 8.55
N ALA A 258 -10.23 -2.32 8.31
CA ALA A 258 -9.91 -1.81 6.99
C ALA A 258 -9.48 -2.93 6.03
N ARG A 259 -9.82 -2.74 4.76
CA ARG A 259 -9.16 -3.41 3.64
C ARG A 259 -7.69 -3.00 3.59
N VAL A 260 -6.85 -3.87 3.03
CA VAL A 260 -5.41 -3.66 2.94
C VAL A 260 -4.95 -3.79 1.49
N TYR A 261 -4.22 -2.80 1.00
CA TYR A 261 -3.50 -2.92 -0.26
C TYR A 261 -2.23 -3.74 -0.08
N ALA A 262 -1.87 -4.48 -1.11
CA ALA A 262 -0.62 -5.21 -1.15
C ALA A 262 0.10 -5.04 -2.49
N THR A 263 1.41 -4.90 -2.39
CA THR A 263 2.37 -4.97 -3.49
C THR A 263 2.61 -6.43 -3.86
N VAL A 264 2.65 -6.78 -5.14
CA VAL A 264 3.11 -8.10 -5.59
C VAL A 264 4.64 -8.10 -5.71
N ILE A 265 5.28 -9.05 -5.04
CA ILE A 265 6.74 -9.26 -5.04
C ILE A 265 7.12 -10.41 -5.96
N GLU A 266 6.40 -11.52 -5.87
CA GLU A 266 6.54 -12.66 -6.78
C GLU A 266 5.20 -12.89 -7.48
N THR A 267 5.22 -12.89 -8.82
CA THR A 267 4.05 -13.18 -9.65
C THR A 267 3.66 -14.64 -9.56
N GLY A 268 2.41 -14.96 -9.86
CA GLY A 268 1.94 -16.35 -9.83
C GLY A 268 0.45 -16.43 -10.08
N SER A 269 -0.15 -17.52 -9.64
CA SER A 269 -1.59 -17.74 -9.67
C SER A 269 -2.16 -18.01 -8.27
N ILE A 270 -3.43 -17.65 -8.13
CA ILE A 270 -4.24 -17.82 -6.92
C ILE A 270 -5.54 -18.51 -7.32
N ASN A 271 -5.91 -19.53 -6.56
CA ASN A 271 -7.18 -20.25 -6.66
C ASN A 271 -8.00 -20.02 -5.39
N THR A 272 -9.32 -20.06 -5.50
CA THR A 272 -10.19 -20.16 -4.32
C THR A 272 -9.83 -21.43 -3.54
N GLY A 273 -9.70 -21.30 -2.22
CA GLY A 273 -9.26 -22.37 -1.32
C GLY A 273 -7.75 -22.42 -1.09
N ASP A 274 -6.93 -21.65 -1.84
CA ASP A 274 -5.49 -21.62 -1.62
C ASP A 274 -5.14 -21.15 -0.20
N ALA A 275 -4.07 -21.71 0.35
CA ALA A 275 -3.55 -21.28 1.65
C ALA A 275 -3.02 -19.84 1.58
N VAL A 276 -3.28 -19.10 2.66
CA VAL A 276 -2.70 -17.81 2.97
C VAL A 276 -1.77 -17.99 4.16
N ARG A 277 -0.54 -17.50 4.07
CA ARG A 277 0.41 -17.52 5.19
C ARG A 277 1.07 -16.15 5.34
N ILE A 278 1.12 -15.64 6.56
CA ILE A 278 2.09 -14.60 6.90
C ILE A 278 3.44 -15.29 7.07
N VAL A 279 4.47 -14.74 6.42
CA VAL A 279 5.84 -15.28 6.43
C VAL A 279 6.82 -14.24 6.92
N ALA A 280 7.92 -14.68 7.53
CA ALA A 280 8.88 -13.79 8.19
C ALA A 280 9.71 -12.96 7.21
N LEU A 281 10.29 -13.61 6.21
CA LEU A 281 11.21 -13.02 5.22
C LEU A 281 11.13 -13.81 3.91
N VAL A 282 11.76 -13.28 2.86
CA VAL A 282 12.01 -13.98 1.59
C VAL A 282 13.41 -14.56 1.62
#